data_AF-A0A7W1TPV7-F1
#
_entry.id   AF-A0A7W1TPV7-F1
#
_cell.length_a   1.000
_cell.length_b   1.000
_cell.length_c   1.000
_cell.angle_alpha   90.00
_cell.angle_beta   90.00
_cell.angle_gamma   90.00
#
_symmetry.space_group_name_H-M   'P 1'
#
loop_
_entity.id
_entity.type
_entity.pdbx_description
1 polymer ?
#
loop_
_entity_poly.entity_id
_entity_poly.type
_entity_poly.pdbx_seq_one_letter_code
_entity_poly.pdbx_strand_id
1 'polypeptide(L)'
;MAKREQPVRWAPRVRQDKIRRLYQLDAQGIAGEELIDEVGYALYSRCLSILQVGDAMGGRVHCPRCDTIIDRHDGDEELRCPQCEWNTTWDAYRATYRTDELGPGGARPIFGAFVADWATVHSAREKMIVIDRVIHSWHWETQRERPKFGLGRPTGANLIEGNRKQVLALLQELTYGSESSPDLQATK
;
A
#
# COMPACT_ATOMS: atom_id res chain seq x y z
N MET A 1 7.46 -2.97 36.64
CA MET A 1 7.82 -3.40 35.27
C MET A 1 7.38 -2.31 34.31
N ALA A 2 8.32 -1.62 33.65
CA ALA A 2 7.98 -0.55 32.71
C ALA A 2 7.24 -1.16 31.50
N LYS A 3 6.02 -0.68 31.27
CA LYS A 3 5.16 -1.05 30.14
C LYS A 3 5.91 -0.64 28.87
N ARG A 4 6.55 -1.60 28.18
CA ARG A 4 7.24 -1.33 26.91
C ARG A 4 6.26 -0.63 25.98
N GLU A 5 6.55 0.61 25.63
CA GLU A 5 5.82 1.35 24.61
C GLU A 5 5.78 0.50 23.33
N GLN A 6 4.59 0.25 22.80
CA GLN A 6 4.48 -0.45 21.52
C GLN A 6 5.09 0.46 20.45
N PRO A 7 6.13 0.02 19.73
CA PRO A 7 6.70 0.82 18.66
C PRO A 7 5.65 0.99 17.56
N VAL A 8 5.62 2.19 16.95
CA VAL A 8 4.87 2.41 15.71
C VAL A 8 5.38 1.41 14.67
N ARG A 9 4.47 0.65 14.06
CA ARG A 9 4.79 -0.38 13.06
C ARG A 9 4.02 -0.09 11.79
N TRP A 10 4.72 -0.22 10.67
CA TRP A 10 4.15 -0.08 9.34
C TRP A 10 4.20 -1.43 8.64
N ALA A 11 3.19 -1.71 7.82
CA ALA A 11 3.19 -2.93 7.02
C ALA A 11 4.34 -2.91 6.01
N PRO A 12 5.05 -4.02 5.80
CA PRO A 12 6.15 -4.08 4.84
C PRO A 12 5.62 -4.04 3.40
N ARG A 13 6.52 -3.78 2.45
CA ARG A 13 6.20 -3.94 1.03
C ARG A 13 6.06 -5.42 0.68
N VAL A 14 5.27 -5.72 -0.34
CA VAL A 14 5.03 -7.07 -0.81
C VAL A 14 6.22 -7.55 -1.63
N ARG A 15 6.67 -8.77 -1.36
CA ARG A 15 7.79 -9.37 -2.07
C ARG A 15 7.43 -9.68 -3.52
N GLN A 16 8.35 -9.41 -4.45
CA GLN A 16 8.12 -9.61 -5.88
C GLN A 16 7.88 -11.07 -6.26
N ASP A 17 8.53 -12.02 -5.59
CA ASP A 17 8.39 -13.45 -5.87
C ASP A 17 6.98 -13.96 -5.57
N LYS A 18 6.33 -13.44 -4.53
CA LYS A 18 4.93 -13.76 -4.23
C LYS A 18 3.98 -13.24 -5.31
N ILE A 19 4.20 -12.02 -5.79
CA ILE A 19 3.41 -11.44 -6.88
C ILE A 19 3.60 -12.26 -8.16
N ARG A 20 4.84 -12.61 -8.54
CA ARG A 20 5.08 -13.48 -9.71
C ARG A 20 4.36 -14.82 -9.56
N ARG A 21 4.51 -15.47 -8.41
CA ARG A 21 3.89 -16.77 -8.16
C ARG A 21 2.36 -16.70 -8.23
N LEU A 22 1.77 -15.62 -7.72
CA LEU A 22 0.33 -15.38 -7.79
C LEU A 22 -0.16 -15.35 -9.24
N TYR A 23 0.49 -14.54 -10.08
CA TYR A 23 0.12 -14.43 -11.49
C TYR A 23 0.37 -15.72 -12.28
N GLN A 24 1.44 -16.46 -11.99
CA GLN A 24 1.69 -17.76 -12.61
C GLN A 24 0.61 -18.79 -12.31
N LEU A 25 0.10 -18.81 -11.06
CA LEU A 25 -0.99 -19.72 -10.69
C LEU A 25 -2.31 -19.31 -11.35
N ASP A 26 -2.63 -18.02 -11.40
CA ASP A 26 -3.82 -17.52 -12.10
C ASP A 26 -3.78 -17.86 -13.60
N ALA A 27 -2.62 -17.69 -14.24
CA ALA A 27 -2.41 -18.06 -15.64
C ALA A 27 -2.62 -19.55 -15.93
N GLN A 28 -2.33 -20.41 -14.94
CA GLN A 28 -2.55 -21.85 -15.02
C GLN A 28 -4.00 -22.25 -14.68
N GLY A 29 -4.87 -21.29 -14.35
CA GLY A 29 -6.23 -21.54 -13.89
C GLY A 29 -6.29 -22.19 -12.50
N ILE A 30 -5.21 -22.12 -11.72
CA ILE A 30 -5.13 -22.71 -10.38
C ILE A 30 -5.57 -21.66 -9.35
N ALA A 31 -6.67 -21.94 -8.65
CA ALA A 31 -7.15 -21.11 -7.55
C ALA A 31 -6.24 -21.27 -6.32
N GLY A 32 -5.16 -20.49 -6.26
CA GLY A 32 -4.28 -20.39 -5.10
C GLY A 32 -4.86 -19.47 -4.02
N GLU A 33 -6.02 -19.81 -3.45
CA GLU A 33 -6.76 -18.94 -2.51
C GLU A 33 -5.92 -18.43 -1.34
N GLU A 34 -5.10 -19.30 -0.75
CA GLU A 34 -4.19 -18.92 0.33
C GLU A 34 -3.17 -17.86 -0.10
N LEU A 35 -2.61 -17.98 -1.31
CA LEU A 35 -1.65 -17.01 -1.84
C LEU A 35 -2.35 -15.70 -2.24
N ILE A 36 -3.57 -15.78 -2.78
CA ILE A 36 -4.42 -14.61 -3.09
C ILE A 36 -4.67 -13.83 -1.79
N ASP A 37 -5.06 -14.50 -0.72
CA ASP A 37 -5.31 -13.87 0.57
C ASP A 37 -4.02 -13.32 1.18
N GLU A 38 -2.92 -14.07 1.13
CA GLU A 38 -1.63 -13.62 1.63
C GLU A 38 -1.17 -12.32 0.94
N VAL A 39 -1.19 -12.29 -0.40
CA VAL A 39 -0.80 -11.10 -1.17
C VAL A 39 -1.80 -9.97 -0.97
N GLY A 40 -3.09 -10.26 -1.01
CA GLY A 40 -4.16 -9.27 -0.87
C GLY A 40 -4.16 -8.59 0.49
N TYR A 41 -4.05 -9.34 1.59
CA TYR A 41 -3.93 -8.75 2.92
C TYR A 41 -2.62 -8.00 3.11
N ALA A 42 -1.51 -8.45 2.52
CA ALA A 42 -0.26 -7.71 2.57
C ALA A 42 -0.37 -6.35 1.85
N LEU A 43 -0.98 -6.31 0.66
CA LEU A 43 -1.30 -5.07 -0.04
C LEU A 43 -2.26 -4.20 0.77
N TYR A 44 -3.29 -4.78 1.37
CA TYR A 44 -4.29 -4.07 2.16
C TYR A 44 -3.68 -3.38 3.38
N SER A 45 -2.94 -4.12 4.21
CA SER A 45 -2.25 -3.55 5.36
C SER A 45 -1.24 -2.47 4.97
N ARG A 46 -0.60 -2.63 3.80
CA ARG A 46 0.32 -1.63 3.27
C ARG A 46 -0.39 -0.36 2.81
N CYS A 47 -1.49 -0.49 2.08
CA CYS A 47 -2.33 0.65 1.70
C CYS A 47 -2.86 1.40 2.93
N LEU A 48 -3.31 0.70 3.97
CA LEU A 48 -3.71 1.32 5.24
C LEU A 48 -2.57 2.12 5.89
N SER A 49 -1.36 1.55 5.95
CA SER A 49 -0.17 2.24 6.48
C SER A 49 0.11 3.54 5.71
N ILE A 50 0.00 3.50 4.38
CA ILE A 50 0.22 4.66 3.50
C ILE A 50 -0.85 5.74 3.73
N LEU A 51 -2.12 5.33 3.87
CA LEU A 51 -3.23 6.26 4.14
C LEU A 51 -3.08 6.92 5.51
N GLN A 52 -2.73 6.16 6.55
CA GLN A 52 -2.45 6.67 7.90
C GLN A 52 -1.30 7.67 7.92
N VAL A 53 -0.21 7.39 7.19
CA VAL A 53 0.89 8.35 7.02
C VAL A 53 0.43 9.60 6.25
N GLY A 54 -0.40 9.44 5.24
CA GLY A 54 -1.04 10.54 4.52
C GLY A 54 -1.87 11.45 5.44
N ASP A 55 -2.64 10.86 6.34
CA ASP A 55 -3.39 11.60 7.37
C ASP A 55 -2.46 12.30 8.35
N ALA A 56 -1.42 11.63 8.82
CA ALA A 56 -0.43 12.22 9.71
C ALA A 56 0.28 13.42 9.07
N MET A 57 0.63 13.33 7.78
CA MET A 57 1.18 14.46 7.03
C MET A 57 0.23 15.66 6.98
N GLY A 58 -1.08 15.41 6.96
CA GLY A 58 -2.13 16.43 7.02
C GLY A 58 -2.55 16.86 8.43
N GLY A 59 -1.85 16.42 9.48
CA GLY A 59 -2.13 16.80 10.86
C GLY A 59 -2.95 15.78 11.66
N ARG A 60 -3.42 14.68 11.07
CA ARG A 60 -4.24 13.68 11.78
C ARG A 60 -3.46 12.41 12.05
N VAL A 61 -2.95 12.26 13.26
CA VAL A 61 -2.11 11.11 13.63
C VAL A 61 -2.97 10.00 14.25
N HIS A 62 -2.86 8.77 13.73
CA HIS A 62 -3.49 7.61 14.32
C HIS A 62 -2.66 7.07 15.49
N CYS A 63 -3.27 6.92 16.66
CA CYS A 63 -2.58 6.33 17.80
C CYS A 63 -2.25 4.84 17.54
N PRO A 64 -0.98 4.40 17.63
CA PRO A 64 -0.61 3.02 17.34
C PRO A 64 -1.14 1.99 18.36
N ARG A 65 -1.69 2.44 19.50
CA ARG A 65 -2.23 1.55 20.54
C ARG A 65 -3.74 1.34 20.47
N CYS A 66 -4.50 2.34 20.04
CA CYS A 66 -5.96 2.33 20.11
C CYS A 66 -6.64 2.96 18.90
N ASP A 67 -5.86 3.35 17.88
CA ASP A 67 -6.32 3.95 16.62
C ASP A 67 -7.10 5.28 16.76
N THR A 68 -7.15 5.85 17.97
CA THR A 68 -7.72 7.19 18.18
C THR A 68 -6.94 8.22 17.38
N ILE A 69 -7.66 9.08 16.66
CA ILE A 69 -7.10 10.20 15.90
C ILE A 69 -6.67 11.30 16.86
N ILE A 70 -5.44 11.77 16.69
CA ILE A 70 -4.82 12.89 17.39
C ILE A 70 -4.68 14.01 16.36
N ASP A 71 -5.43 15.09 16.55
CA ASP A 71 -5.27 16.30 15.75
C ASP A 71 -4.01 17.04 16.21
N ARG A 72 -3.07 17.22 15.28
CA ARG A 72 -1.81 17.94 15.43
C ARG A 72 -1.90 19.24 14.63
N HIS A 73 -1.64 20.34 15.31
CA HIS A 73 -1.50 21.66 14.70
C HIS A 73 -0.03 21.97 14.36
N ASP A 74 0.18 22.95 13.49
CA ASP A 74 1.54 23.39 13.14
C ASP A 74 2.24 23.99 14.37
N GLY A 75 3.42 23.46 14.69
CA GLY A 75 4.19 23.83 15.89
C GLY A 75 4.07 22.85 17.06
N ASP A 76 3.17 21.88 16.99
CA ASP A 76 3.08 20.83 18.02
C ASP A 76 4.28 19.89 17.96
N GLU A 77 5.12 19.93 19.00
CA GLU A 77 6.28 19.04 19.13
C GLU A 77 5.93 17.70 19.78
N GLU A 78 4.87 17.65 20.58
CA GLU A 78 4.43 16.46 21.32
C GLU A 78 3.10 15.93 20.78
N LEU A 79 3.04 14.60 20.60
CA LEU A 79 1.82 13.87 20.30
C LEU A 79 1.39 13.13 21.56
N ARG A 80 0.15 13.37 22.00
CA ARG A 80 -0.42 12.65 23.12
C ARG A 80 -1.79 12.11 22.75
N CYS A 81 -1.99 10.81 22.95
CA CYS A 81 -3.30 10.22 22.74
C CYS A 81 -4.27 10.65 23.86
N PRO A 82 -5.49 11.11 23.55
CA PRO A 82 -6.47 11.46 24.57
C PRO A 82 -7.17 10.23 25.20
N GLN A 83 -7.10 9.06 24.56
CA GLN A 83 -7.81 7.84 24.97
C GLN A 83 -6.91 6.79 25.65
N CYS A 84 -5.58 6.88 25.46
CA CYS A 84 -4.64 5.97 26.09
C CYS A 84 -3.36 6.71 26.50
N GLU A 85 -2.43 6.00 27.14
CA GLU A 85 -1.20 6.60 27.67
C GLU A 85 -0.10 6.81 26.60
N TRP A 86 -0.38 6.54 25.33
CA TRP A 86 0.63 6.69 24.28
C TRP A 86 0.99 8.16 24.07
N ASN A 87 2.28 8.44 24.03
CA ASN A 87 2.83 9.73 23.69
C ASN A 87 4.19 9.56 22.98
N THR A 88 4.60 10.56 22.21
CA THR A 88 5.90 10.64 21.54
C THR A 88 6.12 12.06 21.03
N THR A 89 7.31 12.39 20.53
CA THR A 89 7.51 13.65 19.80
C THR A 89 7.12 13.49 18.33
N TRP A 90 6.70 14.57 17.68
CA TRP A 90 6.39 14.57 16.25
C TRP A 90 7.61 14.14 15.41
N ASP A 91 8.82 14.56 15.78
CA ASP A 91 10.05 14.15 15.10
C ASP A 91 10.33 12.66 15.25
N ALA A 92 10.14 12.10 16.45
CA ALA A 92 10.27 10.67 16.68
C ALA A 92 9.23 9.88 15.89
N TYR A 93 7.97 10.35 15.85
CA TYR A 93 6.92 9.74 15.03
C TYR A 93 7.25 9.81 13.53
N ARG A 94 7.64 10.98 13.03
CA ARG A 94 8.01 11.19 11.62
C ARG A 94 9.19 10.30 11.20
N ALA A 95 10.14 10.08 12.10
CA ALA A 95 11.27 9.19 11.86
C ALA A 95 10.86 7.74 11.61
N THR A 96 9.67 7.30 12.09
CA THR A 96 9.20 5.91 11.93
C THR A 96 8.83 5.55 10.49
N TYR A 97 8.45 6.53 9.65
CA TYR A 97 7.97 6.25 8.28
C TYR A 97 8.81 6.92 7.18
N ARG A 98 9.71 7.86 7.54
CA ARG A 98 10.44 8.68 6.55
C ARG A 98 11.27 7.87 5.54
N THR A 99 11.76 6.68 5.92
CA THR A 99 12.59 5.81 5.07
C THR A 99 11.80 4.72 4.36
N ASP A 100 10.52 4.57 4.70
CA ASP A 100 9.78 3.35 4.38
C ASP A 100 8.91 3.48 3.13
N GLU A 101 9.05 4.55 2.33
CA GLU A 101 8.23 4.78 1.12
C GLU A 101 6.71 4.72 1.45
N LEU A 102 6.30 5.38 2.54
CA LEU A 102 4.91 5.41 3.01
C LEU A 102 4.15 6.69 2.67
N GLY A 103 4.79 7.67 2.03
CA GLY A 103 4.12 8.89 1.58
C GLY A 103 3.18 8.58 0.41
N PRO A 104 1.85 8.86 0.51
CA PRO A 104 0.91 8.54 -0.56
C PRO A 104 1.07 9.40 -1.82
N GLY A 105 1.61 10.61 -1.70
CA GLY A 105 1.68 11.56 -2.81
C GLY A 105 0.31 11.75 -3.48
N GLY A 106 0.30 11.87 -4.81
CA GLY A 106 -0.93 11.94 -5.60
C GLY A 106 -1.68 10.61 -5.75
N ALA A 107 -1.11 9.49 -5.29
CA ALA A 107 -1.71 8.16 -5.43
C ALA A 107 -2.66 7.77 -4.30
N ARG A 108 -2.92 8.69 -3.35
CA ARG A 108 -3.88 8.50 -2.25
C ARG A 108 -5.24 7.90 -2.71
N PRO A 109 -5.86 8.35 -3.82
CA PRO A 109 -7.13 7.79 -4.28
C PRO A 109 -7.04 6.32 -4.69
N ILE A 110 -5.91 5.88 -5.25
CA ILE A 110 -5.69 4.50 -5.70
C ILE A 110 -5.68 3.56 -4.47
N PHE A 111 -4.95 3.93 -3.42
CA PHE A 111 -4.90 3.14 -2.19
C PHE A 111 -6.26 3.08 -1.49
N GLY A 112 -7.00 4.20 -1.47
CA GLY A 112 -8.35 4.26 -0.91
C GLY A 112 -9.33 3.34 -1.65
N ALA A 113 -9.30 3.36 -2.98
CA ALA A 113 -10.14 2.49 -3.81
C ALA A 113 -9.85 1.00 -3.54
N PHE A 114 -8.58 0.61 -3.49
CA PHE A 114 -8.20 -0.78 -3.19
C PHE A 114 -8.70 -1.22 -1.80
N VAL A 115 -8.52 -0.40 -0.76
CA VAL A 115 -8.97 -0.72 0.61
C VAL A 115 -10.49 -0.90 0.67
N ALA A 116 -11.25 -0.05 -0.04
CA ALA A 116 -12.69 -0.15 -0.11
C ALA A 116 -13.15 -1.40 -0.89
N ASP A 117 -12.57 -1.66 -2.06
CA ASP A 117 -12.90 -2.82 -2.89
C ASP A 117 -12.57 -4.13 -2.16
N TRP A 118 -11.36 -4.23 -1.57
CA TRP A 118 -10.90 -5.43 -0.86
C TRP A 118 -11.82 -5.84 0.31
N ALA A 119 -12.45 -4.87 0.98
CA ALA A 119 -13.35 -5.14 2.10
C ALA A 119 -14.68 -5.80 1.68
N THR A 120 -15.03 -5.76 0.39
CA THR A 120 -16.32 -6.22 -0.14
C THR A 120 -16.23 -7.48 -0.98
N VAL A 121 -15.05 -7.84 -1.46
CA VAL A 121 -14.82 -9.04 -2.29
C VAL A 121 -14.56 -10.28 -1.43
N HIS A 122 -15.09 -11.42 -1.86
CA HIS A 122 -14.97 -12.67 -1.10
C HIS A 122 -14.45 -13.83 -1.93
N SER A 123 -14.80 -13.92 -3.21
CA SER A 123 -14.31 -15.00 -4.06
C SER A 123 -12.85 -14.79 -4.48
N ALA A 124 -12.15 -15.90 -4.73
CA ALA A 124 -10.78 -15.90 -5.24
C ALA A 124 -10.64 -15.04 -6.51
N ARG A 125 -11.63 -15.11 -7.40
CA ARG A 125 -11.63 -14.38 -8.68
C ARG A 125 -11.76 -12.88 -8.48
N GLU A 126 -12.72 -12.44 -7.67
CA GLU A 126 -12.90 -11.01 -7.37
C GLU A 126 -11.68 -10.42 -6.66
N LYS A 127 -11.12 -11.16 -5.71
CA LYS A 127 -9.87 -10.79 -5.02
C LYS A 127 -8.72 -10.62 -6.01
N MET A 128 -8.55 -11.56 -6.94
CA MET A 128 -7.52 -11.45 -7.97
C MET A 128 -7.72 -10.22 -8.87
N ILE A 129 -8.96 -9.91 -9.25
CA ILE A 129 -9.28 -8.70 -10.05
C ILE A 129 -8.91 -7.41 -9.30
N VAL A 130 -9.22 -7.33 -8.00
CA VAL A 130 -8.91 -6.14 -7.18
C VAL A 130 -7.40 -6.00 -6.97
N ILE A 131 -6.68 -7.11 -6.75
CA ILE A 131 -5.21 -7.14 -6.72
C ILE A 131 -4.63 -6.69 -8.05
N ASP A 132 -5.15 -7.22 -9.16
CA ASP A 132 -4.69 -6.87 -10.51
C ASP A 132 -4.88 -5.39 -10.81
N ARG A 133 -6.05 -4.85 -10.46
CA ARG A 133 -6.37 -3.43 -10.63
C ARG A 133 -5.40 -2.53 -9.88
N VAL A 134 -5.08 -2.80 -8.61
CA VAL A 134 -4.16 -1.93 -7.85
C VAL A 134 -2.72 -2.03 -8.39
N ILE A 135 -2.29 -3.20 -8.84
CA ILE A 135 -0.98 -3.41 -9.46
C ILE A 135 -0.91 -2.68 -10.82
N HIS A 136 -1.96 -2.71 -11.62
CA HIS A 136 -1.99 -2.12 -12.96
C HIS A 136 -2.43 -0.65 -13.01
N SER A 137 -3.02 -0.11 -11.94
CA SER A 137 -3.34 1.32 -11.82
C SER A 137 -2.10 2.22 -12.03
N TRP A 138 -0.89 1.66 -11.95
CA TRP A 138 0.38 2.33 -12.18
C TRP A 138 0.72 2.57 -13.66
N HIS A 139 0.14 1.80 -14.58
CA HIS A 139 0.37 2.03 -16.03
C HIS A 139 -0.35 3.29 -16.52
N TRP A 140 -1.50 3.62 -15.93
CA TRP A 140 -2.26 4.83 -16.26
C TRP A 140 -1.49 6.12 -15.95
N GLU A 141 -0.69 6.16 -14.87
CA GLU A 141 0.20 7.29 -14.57
C GLU A 141 1.32 7.50 -15.63
N THR A 142 1.57 6.51 -16.48
CA THR A 142 2.69 6.53 -17.45
C THR A 142 2.29 6.68 -18.92
N GLN A 143 1.04 6.35 -19.31
CA GLN A 143 0.65 6.27 -20.73
C GLN A 143 -0.29 7.37 -21.25
N ARG A 144 -1.09 8.04 -20.41
CA ARG A 144 -2.04 9.06 -20.85
C ARG A 144 -1.91 10.29 -19.98
N GLU A 145 -1.24 11.32 -20.53
CA GLU A 145 -1.02 12.62 -19.88
C GLU A 145 -0.27 12.53 -18.55
N ARG A 146 1.04 12.82 -18.55
CA ARG A 146 1.74 13.19 -17.31
C ARG A 146 0.90 14.29 -16.63
N PRO A 147 0.33 14.07 -15.43
CA PRO A 147 -0.34 15.13 -14.71
C PRO A 147 0.64 16.30 -14.57
N LYS A 148 0.17 17.54 -14.77
CA LYS A 148 1.00 18.75 -14.64
C LYS A 148 1.64 18.90 -13.24
N PHE A 149 1.16 18.15 -12.25
CA PHE A 149 1.80 18.02 -10.95
C PHE A 149 2.59 16.70 -10.88
N GLY A 150 3.91 16.85 -10.73
CA GLY A 150 4.88 15.79 -10.83
C GLY A 150 4.65 14.61 -9.88
N LEU A 151 4.34 13.45 -10.44
CA LEU A 151 4.53 12.16 -9.80
C LEU A 151 5.95 11.67 -10.16
N GLY A 152 6.94 12.18 -9.42
CA GLY A 152 8.36 11.87 -9.65
C GLY A 152 8.76 10.42 -9.37
N ARG A 153 7.88 9.63 -8.72
CA ARG A 153 8.14 8.25 -8.31
C ARG A 153 6.94 7.34 -8.63
N PRO A 154 7.15 6.14 -9.20
CA PRO A 154 6.08 5.20 -9.44
C PRO A 154 5.54 4.68 -8.12
N THR A 155 4.23 4.80 -7.94
CA THR A 155 3.44 4.34 -6.78
C THR A 155 3.70 2.86 -6.43
N GLY A 156 4.07 2.03 -7.42
CA GLY A 156 4.49 0.65 -7.18
C GLY A 156 5.66 0.49 -6.21
N ALA A 157 6.54 1.50 -6.08
CA ALA A 157 7.63 1.46 -5.11
C ALA A 157 7.14 1.56 -3.65
N ASN A 158 5.95 2.12 -3.42
CA ASN A 158 5.30 2.16 -2.11
C ASN A 158 4.76 0.78 -1.69
N LEU A 159 4.36 -0.07 -2.65
CA LEU A 159 3.70 -1.35 -2.37
C LEU A 159 4.62 -2.56 -2.55
N ILE A 160 5.57 -2.52 -3.48
CA ILE A 160 6.38 -3.69 -3.87
C ILE A 160 7.85 -3.50 -3.46
N GLU A 161 8.45 -4.55 -2.94
CA GLU A 161 9.86 -4.58 -2.61
C GLU A 161 10.76 -4.39 -3.83
N GLY A 162 11.96 -3.85 -3.58
CA GLY A 162 12.96 -3.57 -4.59
C GLY A 162 13.11 -2.08 -4.90
N ASN A 163 14.06 -1.80 -5.79
CA ASN A 163 14.26 -0.45 -6.30
C ASN A 163 13.32 -0.17 -7.49
N ARG A 164 13.22 1.10 -7.88
CA ARG A 164 12.38 1.56 -8.99
C ARG A 164 12.54 0.74 -10.27
N LYS A 165 13.78 0.40 -10.66
CA LYS A 165 14.05 -0.36 -11.88
C LYS A 165 13.48 -1.78 -11.78
N GLN A 166 13.66 -2.45 -10.65
CA GLN A 166 13.15 -3.80 -10.42
C GLN A 166 11.63 -3.83 -10.40
N VAL A 167 10.99 -2.87 -9.73
CA VAL A 167 9.52 -2.76 -9.68
C VAL A 167 8.95 -2.53 -11.09
N LEU A 168 9.52 -1.60 -11.86
CA LEU A 168 9.07 -1.36 -13.24
C LEU A 168 9.26 -2.58 -14.15
N ALA A 169 10.38 -3.29 -14.01
CA ALA A 169 10.64 -4.50 -14.78
C ALA A 169 9.62 -5.60 -14.47
N LEU A 170 9.30 -5.82 -13.19
CA LEU A 170 8.23 -6.74 -12.79
C LEU A 170 6.90 -6.35 -13.43
N LEU A 171 6.53 -5.07 -13.41
CA LEU A 171 5.23 -4.64 -13.94
C LEU A 171 5.12 -4.82 -15.44
N GLN A 172 6.19 -4.48 -16.17
CA GLN A 172 6.26 -4.75 -17.60
C GLN A 172 6.14 -6.25 -17.91
N GLU A 173 6.78 -7.11 -17.11
CA GLU A 173 6.65 -8.56 -17.21
C GLU A 173 5.21 -9.03 -17.00
N LEU A 174 4.51 -8.53 -15.97
CA LEU A 174 3.11 -8.91 -15.70
C LEU A 174 2.13 -8.42 -16.78
N THR A 175 2.37 -7.24 -17.36
CA THR A 175 1.48 -6.64 -18.37
C THR A 175 1.72 -7.16 -19.78
N TYR A 176 2.97 -7.43 -20.17
CA TYR A 176 3.34 -7.78 -21.55
C TYR A 176 3.91 -9.20 -21.70
N GLY A 177 4.11 -9.92 -20.61
CA GLY A 177 4.55 -11.32 -20.63
C GLY A 177 3.51 -12.25 -21.24
N SER A 178 3.98 -13.36 -21.80
CA SER A 178 3.17 -14.41 -22.41
C SER A 178 2.27 -15.19 -21.43
N GLU A 179 2.30 -14.84 -20.14
CA GLU A 179 1.60 -15.54 -19.05
C GLU A 179 0.38 -14.77 -18.53
N SER A 180 -0.05 -13.63 -19.10
CA SER A 180 -1.28 -12.96 -18.66
C SER A 180 -2.52 -13.75 -19.11
N SER A 181 -3.36 -14.20 -18.16
CA SER A 181 -4.65 -14.84 -18.46
C SER A 181 -5.53 -13.96 -19.39
N PRO A 182 -6.24 -14.53 -20.38
CA PRO A 182 -7.09 -13.77 -21.32
C PRO A 182 -8.09 -12.84 -20.63
N ASP A 183 -8.63 -13.26 -19.48
CA ASP A 183 -9.66 -12.51 -18.76
C ASP A 183 -9.11 -11.29 -17.99
N LEU A 184 -7.79 -11.22 -17.74
CA LEU A 184 -7.11 -10.05 -17.17
C LEU A 184 -6.67 -9.05 -18.25
N GLN A 185 -6.88 -9.36 -19.53
CA GLN A 185 -6.61 -8.39 -20.60
C GLN A 185 -7.69 -7.31 -20.70
N ALA A 186 -8.88 -7.55 -20.15
CA ALA A 186 -9.99 -6.59 -20.11
C ALA A 186 -9.84 -5.49 -19.04
N THR A 187 -8.90 -5.66 -18.10
CA THR A 187 -8.55 -4.66 -17.05
C THR A 187 -7.34 -3.78 -17.42
N LYS A 188 -6.70 -4.03 -18.56
CA LYS A 188 -5.60 -3.21 -19.13
C LYS A 188 -6.15 -1.93 -19.76
#